data_AF-A0A3S0DRI6-F1
#
_entry.id   AF-A0A3S0DRI6-F1
#
_cell.length_a   1.000
_cell.length_b   1.000
_cell.length_c   1.000
_cell.angle_alpha   90.00
_cell.angle_beta   90.00
_cell.angle_gamma   90.00
#
_symmetry.space_group_name_H-M   'P 1'
#
loop_
_entity.id
_entity.type
_entity.pdbx_description
1 polymer ?
#
loop_
_entity_poly.entity_id
_entity_poly.type
_entity_poly.pdbx_seq_one_letter_code
_entity_poly.pdbx_strand_id
1 'polypeptide(L)'
;MFKIENNMTKKAKNLYMFENIELKEFKKYYLIFQDKLKAIQNKISKHPMEQLFIDLFNNVNIKIIKQSLSICIFQDDKKLFQYDWKEDILWFDYDKISQSFIKDFKMLIRDFYQFLKFQIEKHFNFKPELIVDIFINY
;
A
#
# COMPACT_ATOMS: atom_id res chain seq x y z
N MET A 1 21.80 43.72 -6.08
CA MET A 1 20.54 42.97 -6.26
C MET A 1 20.78 41.47 -6.56
N PHE A 2 21.79 40.82 -5.94
CA PHE A 2 22.28 39.47 -6.33
C PHE A 2 22.22 38.39 -5.22
N LYS A 3 21.56 38.66 -4.07
CA LYS A 3 21.49 37.68 -2.95
C LYS A 3 20.28 36.74 -3.00
N ILE A 4 19.26 37.05 -3.81
CA ILE A 4 18.00 36.29 -3.87
C ILE A 4 18.15 35.07 -4.81
N GLU A 5 18.82 35.24 -5.95
CA GLU A 5 19.03 34.16 -6.95
C GLU A 5 19.82 32.98 -6.36
N ASN A 6 20.90 33.24 -5.63
CA ASN A 6 21.72 32.18 -5.01
C ASN A 6 20.94 31.33 -3.99
N ASN A 7 19.99 31.93 -3.26
CA ASN A 7 19.18 31.19 -2.29
C ASN A 7 18.07 30.37 -2.97
N MET A 8 17.44 30.90 -4.02
CA MET A 8 16.40 30.21 -4.79
C MET A 8 16.97 29.01 -5.56
N THR A 9 18.11 29.19 -6.23
CA THR A 9 18.76 28.10 -6.97
C THR A 9 19.30 27.01 -6.05
N LYS A 10 19.80 27.36 -4.86
CA LYS A 10 20.22 26.38 -3.84
C LYS A 10 19.02 25.61 -3.29
N LYS A 11 17.90 26.27 -3.00
CA LYS A 11 16.65 25.61 -2.57
C LYS A 11 16.11 24.67 -3.64
N ALA A 12 16.10 25.08 -4.91
CA ALA A 12 15.65 24.23 -6.02
C ALA A 12 16.55 23.00 -6.22
N LYS A 13 17.88 23.17 -6.15
CA LYS A 13 18.83 22.05 -6.19
C LYS A 13 18.65 21.09 -5.02
N ASN A 14 18.44 21.62 -3.81
CA ASN A 14 18.17 20.79 -2.64
C ASN A 14 16.87 20.01 -2.81
N LEU A 15 15.77 20.67 -3.23
CA LEU A 15 14.48 20.03 -3.47
C LEU A 15 14.61 18.89 -4.49
N TYR A 16 15.29 19.14 -5.61
CA TYR A 16 15.55 18.13 -6.63
C TYR A 16 16.42 16.97 -6.11
N MET A 17 17.42 17.26 -5.27
CA MET A 17 18.22 16.21 -4.62
C MET A 17 17.37 15.36 -3.67
N PHE A 18 16.50 16.00 -2.86
CA PHE A 18 15.58 15.30 -1.96
C PHE A 18 14.59 14.41 -2.73
N GLU A 19 13.93 14.93 -3.77
CA GLU A 19 13.01 14.16 -4.62
C GLU A 19 13.70 12.94 -5.27
N ASN A 20 14.97 13.09 -5.67
CA ASN A 20 15.74 11.98 -6.24
C ASN A 20 16.14 10.92 -5.20
N ILE A 21 16.37 11.31 -3.95
CA ILE A 21 16.66 10.38 -2.85
C ILE A 21 15.37 9.61 -2.50
N GLU A 22 14.26 10.32 -2.28
CA GLU A 22 12.95 9.73 -2.00
C GLU A 22 12.54 8.75 -3.11
N LEU A 23 12.70 9.13 -4.39
CA LEU A 23 12.38 8.24 -5.51
C LEU A 23 13.28 6.98 -5.55
N LYS A 24 14.56 7.10 -5.19
CA LYS A 24 15.47 5.95 -5.13
C LYS A 24 15.10 5.01 -3.99
N GLU A 25 14.75 5.55 -2.82
CA GLU A 25 14.31 4.76 -1.68
C GLU A 25 12.97 4.07 -1.96
N PHE A 26 12.01 4.81 -2.52
CA PHE A 26 10.73 4.25 -2.93
C PHE A 26 10.89 3.13 -3.98
N LYS A 27 11.84 3.24 -4.92
CA LYS A 27 12.16 2.14 -5.84
C LYS A 27 12.71 0.90 -5.14
N LYS A 28 13.56 1.05 -4.12
CA LYS A 28 14.05 -0.08 -3.32
C LYS A 28 12.90 -0.72 -2.54
N TYR A 29 12.06 0.11 -1.93
CA TYR A 29 10.86 -0.32 -1.23
C TYR A 29 9.93 -1.12 -2.14
N TYR A 30 9.68 -0.64 -3.36
CA TYR A 30 8.88 -1.34 -4.37
C TYR A 30 9.44 -2.72 -4.72
N LEU A 31 10.76 -2.87 -4.86
CA LEU A 31 11.36 -4.18 -5.13
C LEU A 31 11.11 -5.16 -3.97
N ILE A 32 11.28 -4.70 -2.72
CA ILE A 32 10.98 -5.51 -1.53
C ILE A 32 9.50 -5.89 -1.51
N PHE A 33 8.61 -4.94 -1.81
CA PHE A 33 7.17 -5.19 -1.92
C PHE A 33 6.87 -6.30 -2.93
N GLN A 34 7.46 -6.23 -4.13
CA GLN A 34 7.25 -7.23 -5.17
C GLN A 34 7.70 -8.63 -4.75
N ASP A 35 8.84 -8.75 -4.08
CA ASP A 35 9.34 -10.04 -3.60
C ASP A 35 8.42 -10.63 -2.53
N LYS A 36 7.91 -9.80 -1.61
CA LYS A 36 6.91 -10.20 -0.62
C LYS A 36 5.58 -10.60 -1.26
N LEU A 37 5.15 -9.88 -2.30
CA LEU A 37 3.93 -10.23 -3.04
C LEU A 37 4.05 -11.61 -3.71
N LYS A 38 5.18 -11.89 -4.36
CA LYS A 38 5.42 -13.22 -4.93
C LYS A 38 5.43 -14.31 -3.86
N ALA A 39 6.01 -14.01 -2.69
CA ALA A 39 6.04 -14.96 -1.58
C ALA A 39 4.63 -15.26 -1.03
N ILE A 40 3.77 -14.24 -0.86
CA ILE A 40 2.41 -14.45 -0.36
C ILE A 40 1.54 -15.22 -1.36
N GLN A 41 1.68 -14.98 -2.67
CA GLN A 41 0.93 -15.69 -3.72
C GLN A 41 1.17 -17.22 -3.73
N ASN A 42 2.29 -17.67 -3.19
CA ASN A 42 2.62 -19.10 -3.08
C ASN A 42 2.31 -19.68 -1.70
N LYS A 43 1.72 -18.90 -0.79
CA LYS A 43 1.51 -19.29 0.60
C LYS A 43 0.15 -19.98 0.76
N ILE A 44 0.14 -21.03 1.57
CA ILE A 44 -1.08 -21.69 2.05
C ILE A 44 -1.11 -21.54 3.58
N SER A 45 -2.17 -20.97 4.13
CA SER A 45 -2.41 -20.89 5.56
C SER A 45 -3.42 -21.94 6.03
N LYS A 46 -3.19 -22.48 7.22
CA LYS A 46 -4.17 -23.33 7.91
C LYS A 46 -5.30 -22.51 8.56
N HIS A 47 -5.13 -21.19 8.69
CA HIS A 47 -6.14 -20.30 9.24
C HIS A 47 -7.02 -19.76 8.11
N PRO A 48 -8.34 -20.05 8.09
CA PRO A 48 -9.21 -19.68 6.98
C PRO A 48 -9.25 -18.18 6.68
N MET A 49 -9.25 -17.32 7.71
CA MET A 49 -9.22 -15.87 7.51
C MET A 49 -7.91 -15.37 6.88
N GLU A 50 -6.77 -15.93 7.30
CA GLU A 50 -5.49 -15.61 6.67
C GLU A 50 -5.45 -16.14 5.23
N GLN A 51 -6.02 -17.32 4.97
CA GLN A 51 -6.10 -17.85 3.61
C GLN A 51 -6.93 -16.93 2.71
N LEU A 52 -8.11 -16.47 3.17
CA LEU A 52 -8.91 -15.50 2.43
C LEU A 52 -8.14 -14.20 2.16
N PHE A 53 -7.36 -13.72 3.13
CA PHE A 53 -6.49 -12.55 2.92
C PHE A 53 -5.42 -12.82 1.86
N ILE A 54 -4.76 -13.97 1.90
CA ILE A 54 -3.76 -14.38 0.90
C ILE A 54 -4.40 -14.43 -0.49
N ASP A 55 -5.62 -14.96 -0.59
CA ASP A 55 -6.33 -15.14 -1.85
C ASP A 55 -6.66 -13.81 -2.55
N LEU A 56 -6.75 -12.70 -1.82
CA LEU A 56 -6.89 -11.35 -2.40
C LEU A 56 -5.70 -10.97 -3.30
N PHE A 57 -4.54 -11.58 -3.10
CA PHE A 57 -3.33 -11.28 -3.86
C PHE A 57 -3.14 -12.22 -5.05
N ASN A 58 -4.06 -13.16 -5.29
CA ASN A 58 -4.02 -14.01 -6.47
C ASN A 58 -4.42 -13.22 -7.72
N ASN A 59 -3.65 -13.40 -8.81
CA ASN A 59 -3.86 -12.76 -10.10
C ASN A 59 -3.95 -11.23 -10.05
N VAL A 60 -3.19 -10.59 -9.16
CA VAL A 60 -3.17 -9.13 -9.03
C VAL A 60 -2.13 -8.46 -9.93
N ASN A 61 -2.44 -7.24 -10.35
CA ASN A 61 -1.54 -6.34 -11.05
C ASN A 61 -1.08 -5.22 -10.11
N ILE A 62 0.20 -4.88 -10.14
CA ILE A 62 0.75 -3.74 -9.39
C ILE A 62 0.96 -2.55 -10.32
N LYS A 63 0.54 -1.36 -9.90
CA LYS A 63 0.89 -0.08 -10.53
C LYS A 63 1.55 0.84 -9.52
N ILE A 64 2.51 1.63 -9.99
CA ILE A 64 3.19 2.65 -9.20
C ILE A 64 2.65 4.03 -9.57
N ILE A 65 2.26 4.82 -8.57
CA ILE A 65 1.95 6.24 -8.73
C ILE A 65 3.15 7.05 -8.22
N LYS A 66 3.95 7.58 -9.14
CA LYS A 66 5.21 8.28 -8.80
C LYS A 66 4.97 9.60 -8.07
N GLN A 67 3.89 10.30 -8.41
CA GLN A 67 3.56 11.61 -7.86
C GLN A 67 3.28 11.56 -6.35
N SER A 68 2.62 10.49 -5.90
CA SER A 68 2.29 10.25 -4.50
C SER A 68 3.15 9.17 -3.85
N LEU A 69 4.22 8.71 -4.53
CA LEU A 69 5.06 7.60 -4.11
C LEU A 69 4.24 6.43 -3.54
N SER A 70 3.21 6.01 -4.29
CA SER A 70 2.27 4.99 -3.84
C SER A 70 2.34 3.71 -4.67
N ILE A 71 2.10 2.58 -4.01
CA ILE A 71 1.90 1.27 -4.64
C ILE A 71 0.41 0.98 -4.68
N CYS A 72 -0.13 0.67 -5.86
CA CYS A 72 -1.52 0.28 -6.04
C CYS A 72 -1.63 -1.16 -6.52
N ILE A 73 -2.50 -1.94 -5.90
CA ILE A 73 -2.77 -3.33 -6.23
C ILE A 73 -4.16 -3.41 -6.85
N PHE A 74 -4.26 -4.08 -7.99
CA PHE A 74 -5.50 -4.24 -8.75
C PHE A 74 -5.81 -5.71 -8.97
N GLN A 75 -7.09 -6.07 -8.94
CA GLN A 75 -7.60 -7.37 -9.34
C GLN A 75 -8.78 -7.14 -10.29
N ASP A 76 -8.70 -7.74 -11.48
CA ASP A 76 -9.69 -7.54 -12.55
C ASP A 76 -9.95 -6.05 -12.84
N ASP A 77 -8.88 -5.28 -12.98
CA ASP A 77 -8.86 -3.82 -13.18
C ASP A 77 -9.50 -2.97 -12.06
N LYS A 78 -9.96 -3.60 -10.97
CA LYS A 78 -10.47 -2.90 -9.78
C LYS A 78 -9.37 -2.75 -8.75
N LYS A 79 -9.25 -1.55 -8.17
CA LYS A 79 -8.24 -1.25 -7.15
C LYS A 79 -8.61 -1.99 -5.87
N LEU A 80 -7.74 -2.85 -5.38
CA LEU A 80 -7.88 -3.51 -4.08
C LEU A 80 -7.24 -2.67 -2.98
N PHE A 81 -5.95 -2.38 -3.13
CA PHE A 81 -5.18 -1.66 -2.13
C PHE A 81 -4.41 -0.50 -2.76
N GLN A 82 -4.16 0.53 -1.97
CA GLN A 82 -3.16 1.54 -2.26
C GLN A 82 -2.36 1.82 -0.99
N TYR A 83 -1.05 1.73 -1.06
CA TYR A 83 -0.17 2.10 0.05
C TYR A 83 0.57 3.39 -0.32
N ASP A 84 0.34 4.44 0.45
CA ASP A 84 1.11 5.67 0.39
C ASP A 84 2.37 5.50 1.26
N TRP A 85 3.54 5.45 0.62
CA TRP A 85 4.80 5.17 1.32
C TRP A 85 5.27 6.34 2.19
N LYS A 86 4.84 7.57 1.88
CA LYS A 86 5.31 8.75 2.61
C LYS A 86 4.49 9.00 3.85
N GLU A 87 3.18 8.81 3.74
CA GLU A 87 2.23 9.04 4.83
C GLU A 87 1.93 7.76 5.64
N ASP A 88 2.50 6.61 5.25
CA ASP A 88 2.25 5.29 5.82
C ASP A 88 0.73 4.96 5.94
N ILE A 89 -0.02 5.34 4.91
CA ILE A 89 -1.47 5.10 4.82
C ILE A 89 -1.76 3.92 3.90
N LEU A 90 -2.47 2.92 4.44
CA LEU A 90 -3.04 1.84 3.64
C LEU A 90 -4.51 2.13 3.33
N TRP A 91 -4.79 2.34 2.05
CA TRP A 91 -6.13 2.45 1.51
C TRP A 91 -6.61 1.11 0.98
N PHE A 92 -7.89 0.78 1.17
CA PHE A 92 -8.47 -0.46 0.63
C PHE A 92 -9.91 -0.25 0.13
N ASP A 93 -10.34 -1.04 -0.86
CA ASP A 93 -11.72 -1.06 -1.34
C ASP A 93 -12.61 -1.86 -0.37
N TYR A 94 -13.50 -1.15 0.34
CA TYR A 94 -14.36 -1.74 1.36
C TYR A 94 -15.28 -2.84 0.79
N ASP A 95 -15.92 -2.56 -0.33
CA ASP A 95 -16.95 -3.43 -0.90
C ASP A 95 -16.37 -4.74 -1.40
N LYS A 96 -15.16 -4.68 -1.97
CA LYS A 96 -14.45 -5.86 -2.47
C LYS A 96 -13.78 -6.67 -1.36
N ILE A 97 -13.20 -5.99 -0.37
CA ILE A 97 -12.27 -6.65 0.55
C ILE A 97 -12.98 -6.99 1.85
N SER A 98 -13.69 -6.06 2.47
CA SER A 98 -14.19 -6.26 3.82
C SER A 98 -15.46 -7.12 3.88
N GLN A 99 -16.31 -7.04 2.84
CA GLN A 99 -17.62 -7.70 2.85
C GLN A 99 -17.54 -9.20 3.08
N SER A 100 -16.58 -9.89 2.46
CA SER A 100 -16.39 -11.33 2.61
C SER A 100 -15.98 -11.69 4.05
N PHE A 101 -15.14 -10.87 4.69
CA PHE A 101 -14.73 -11.10 6.08
C PHE A 101 -15.88 -10.87 7.06
N ILE A 102 -16.67 -9.81 6.83
CA ILE A 102 -17.81 -9.48 7.68
C ILE A 102 -18.91 -10.54 7.53
N LYS A 103 -19.21 -10.99 6.30
CA LYS A 103 -20.27 -11.96 6.02
C LYS A 103 -19.87 -13.38 6.44
N ASP A 104 -18.71 -13.86 6.01
CA ASP A 104 -18.34 -15.27 6.14
C ASP A 104 -17.78 -15.59 7.53
N PHE A 105 -17.11 -14.62 8.17
CA PHE A 105 -16.48 -14.79 9.49
C PHE A 105 -17.18 -14.01 10.61
N LYS A 106 -18.30 -13.33 10.32
CA LYS A 106 -19.03 -12.47 11.27
C LYS A 106 -18.11 -11.45 11.96
N MET A 107 -17.10 -10.97 11.24
CA MET A 107 -16.10 -10.05 11.76
C MET A 107 -16.70 -8.65 11.94
N LEU A 108 -16.50 -8.04 13.11
CA LEU A 108 -16.86 -6.63 13.29
C LEU A 108 -15.91 -5.74 12.51
N ILE A 109 -16.41 -4.60 12.02
CA ILE A 109 -15.61 -3.69 11.20
C ILE A 109 -14.32 -3.23 11.90
N ARG A 110 -14.39 -2.89 13.19
CA ARG A 110 -13.20 -2.52 13.98
C ARG A 110 -12.15 -3.63 14.00
N ASP A 111 -12.59 -4.87 14.17
CA ASP A 111 -11.71 -6.03 14.24
C ASP A 111 -11.13 -6.35 12.87
N PHE A 112 -11.85 -6.02 11.79
CA PHE A 112 -11.33 -6.08 10.41
C PHE A 112 -10.17 -5.11 10.18
N TYR A 113 -10.22 -3.86 10.63
CA TYR A 113 -9.08 -2.93 10.52
C TYR A 113 -7.85 -3.48 11.25
N GLN A 114 -8.03 -4.04 12.46
CA GLN A 114 -6.95 -4.64 13.23
C GLN A 114 -6.38 -5.89 12.53
N PHE A 115 -7.26 -6.75 12.01
CA PHE A 115 -6.88 -7.91 11.23
C PHE A 115 -6.07 -7.51 10.00
N LEU A 116 -6.55 -6.55 9.21
CA LEU A 116 -5.87 -6.10 8.00
C LEU A 116 -4.49 -5.52 8.32
N LYS A 117 -4.38 -4.70 9.37
CA LYS A 117 -3.10 -4.19 9.86
C LYS A 117 -2.13 -5.32 10.16
N PHE A 118 -2.58 -6.29 10.96
CA PHE A 118 -1.77 -7.43 11.37
C PHE A 118 -1.29 -8.26 10.16
N GLN A 119 -2.16 -8.53 9.19
CA GLN A 119 -1.77 -9.31 8.02
C GLN A 119 -0.79 -8.56 7.11
N ILE A 120 -0.97 -7.25 6.93
CA ILE A 120 -0.05 -6.43 6.14
C ILE A 120 1.33 -6.38 6.81
N GLU A 121 1.37 -6.15 8.12
CA GLU A 121 2.60 -6.20 8.92
C GLU A 121 3.28 -7.57 8.82
N LYS A 122 2.51 -8.65 8.99
CA LYS A 122 3.03 -10.03 8.97
C LYS A 122 3.62 -10.44 7.62
N HIS A 123 2.97 -10.07 6.51
CA HIS A 123 3.34 -10.58 5.20
C HIS A 123 4.27 -9.66 4.42
N PHE A 124 4.14 -8.35 4.63
CA PHE A 124 4.90 -7.36 3.87
C PHE A 124 5.91 -6.58 4.74
N ASN A 125 5.90 -6.74 6.07
CA ASN A 125 6.71 -5.97 7.02
C ASN A 125 6.44 -4.44 6.98
N PHE A 126 5.27 -4.02 6.49
CA PHE A 126 4.87 -2.62 6.52
C PHE A 126 4.02 -2.35 7.73
N LYS A 127 4.22 -1.20 8.36
CA LYS A 127 3.51 -0.79 9.58
C LYS A 127 2.65 0.44 9.27
N PRO A 128 1.51 0.26 8.58
CA PRO A 128 0.65 1.40 8.28
C PRO A 128 0.24 2.10 9.57
N GLU A 129 0.48 3.41 9.64
CA GLU A 129 0.02 4.24 10.74
C GLU A 129 -1.51 4.34 10.71
N LEU A 130 -2.06 4.46 9.50
CA LEU A 130 -3.48 4.60 9.25
C LEU A 130 -3.96 3.58 8.20
N ILE A 131 -5.14 3.03 8.43
CA ILE A 131 -5.86 2.20 7.46
C ILE A 131 -7.18 2.90 7.16
N VAL A 132 -7.44 3.13 5.88
CA VAL A 132 -8.60 3.88 5.41
C VAL A 132 -9.31 3.09 4.32
N ASP A 133 -10.63 3.06 4.39
CA ASP A 133 -11.47 2.55 3.34
C ASP A 133 -11.69 3.61 2.25
N ILE A 134 -11.63 3.20 0.99
CA ILE A 134 -12.01 4.06 -0.13
C ILE A 134 -13.45 3.72 -0.52
N PHE A 135 -14.37 4.65 -0.27
CA PHE A 135 -15.67 4.67 -0.95
C PHE A 135 -15.47 5.30 -2.33
N ILE A 136 -14.99 4.52 -3.31
CA ILE A 136 -15.08 4.97 -4.71
C ILE A 136 -16.45 4.55 -5.22
N ASN A 137 -17.43 5.46 -5.10
CA ASN A 137 -18.63 5.39 -5.95
C ASN A 137 -18.15 5.54 -7.40
N TYR A 138 -18.23 4.46 -8.17
CA TYR A 138 -18.20 4.54 -9.64
C TYR A 138 -19.62 4.84 -10.15
#